data_AF-A0A1C3KMD3-F1
#
_entry.id   AF-A0A1C3KMD3-F1
#
_cell.length_a   1.000
_cell.length_b   1.000
_cell.length_c   1.000
_cell.angle_alpha   90.00
_cell.angle_beta   90.00
_cell.angle_gamma   90.00
#
_symmetry.space_group_name_H-M   'P 1'
#
loop_
_entity.id
_entity.type
_entity.pdbx_description
1 polymer ?
#
loop_
_entity_poly.entity_id
_entity_poly.type
_entity_poly.pdbx_seq_one_letter_code
_entity_poly.pdbx_strand_id
1 'polypeptide(L)'
;MNCLTLFVIVVAIVTILDLWERIPKFYARKLAHMLCGLIILQFDVSINGNSRGIASHIKGDNTAQNNNCVFFIYLIAITSILRCFFYPFRFGTYRDKGIIIYNMVVSLFFFFKLPLYVLTPIFFADPMAAIVGRNFPTHTIYKKKTLHGTLACFLVSLISLFYVGNYLHILILSVSLCLLELFGGTLDNLLMCFPIFIYMMFFNV
;
A
#
# COMPACT_ATOMS: atom_id res chain seq x y z
N MET A 1 4.23 14.79 11.83
CA MET A 1 3.01 15.47 11.33
C MET A 1 1.84 14.99 12.17
N ASN A 2 0.86 15.83 12.54
CA ASN A 2 -0.24 15.39 13.41
C ASN A 2 -1.12 14.34 12.69
N CYS A 3 -1.51 13.26 13.37
CA CYS A 3 -2.38 12.21 12.84
C CYS A 3 -3.73 12.73 12.34
N LEU A 4 -4.28 13.77 12.98
CA LEU A 4 -5.48 14.45 12.49
C LEU A 4 -5.25 15.08 11.13
N THR A 5 -4.10 15.75 10.94
CA THR A 5 -3.72 16.35 9.65
C THR A 5 -3.56 15.28 8.58
N LEU A 6 -2.89 14.17 8.89
CA LEU A 6 -2.76 13.03 7.97
C LEU A 6 -4.14 12.47 7.58
N PHE A 7 -5.05 12.32 8.53
CA PHE A 7 -6.41 11.84 8.29
C PHE A 7 -7.17 12.78 7.35
N VAL A 8 -7.15 14.09 7.62
CA VAL A 8 -7.79 15.10 6.77
C VAL A 8 -7.19 15.08 5.36
N ILE A 9 -5.88 14.90 5.22
CA ILE A 9 -5.22 14.78 3.91
C ILE A 9 -5.71 13.55 3.15
N VAL A 10 -5.81 12.37 3.79
CA VAL A 10 -6.35 11.16 3.12
C VAL A 10 -7.76 11.40 2.63
N VAL A 11 -8.64 11.91 3.49
CA VAL A 11 -10.04 12.18 3.14
C VAL A 11 -10.10 13.16 1.97
N ALA A 12 -9.37 14.27 2.04
CA ALA A 12 -9.32 15.28 0.98
C ALA A 12 -8.84 14.68 -0.35
N ILE A 13 -7.74 13.92 -0.36
CA ILE A 13 -7.20 13.30 -1.58
C ILE A 13 -8.20 12.32 -2.18
N VAL A 14 -8.77 11.43 -1.37
CA VAL A 14 -9.74 10.43 -1.85
C VAL A 14 -10.98 11.12 -2.40
N THR A 15 -11.51 12.14 -1.72
CA THR A 15 -12.66 12.93 -2.19
C THR A 15 -12.35 13.67 -3.48
N ILE A 16 -11.18 14.30 -3.60
CA ILE A 16 -10.76 14.98 -4.83
C ILE A 16 -10.68 13.97 -5.99
N LEU A 17 -10.04 12.82 -5.79
CA LEU A 17 -9.93 11.79 -6.83
C LEU A 17 -11.29 11.18 -7.21
N ASP A 18 -12.23 11.11 -6.26
CA ASP A 18 -13.59 10.63 -6.48
C ASP A 18 -14.43 11.63 -7.30
N LEU A 19 -14.34 12.93 -6.99
CA LEU A 19 -15.14 13.98 -7.63
C LEU A 19 -14.53 14.53 -8.93
N TRP A 20 -13.20 14.51 -9.08
CA TRP A 20 -12.55 15.17 -10.21
C TRP A 20 -12.63 14.36 -11.50
N GLU A 21 -13.67 14.60 -12.31
CA GLU A 21 -13.97 13.82 -13.52
C GLU A 21 -12.91 13.87 -14.62
N ARG A 22 -12.11 14.94 -14.70
CA ARG A 22 -11.04 15.07 -15.71
C ARG A 22 -9.97 13.98 -15.59
N ILE A 23 -9.77 13.39 -14.41
CA ILE A 23 -8.81 12.30 -14.22
C ILE A 23 -9.47 10.98 -14.64
N PRO A 24 -8.91 10.23 -15.62
CA PRO A 24 -9.49 8.96 -16.01
C PRO A 24 -9.55 7.99 -14.82
N LYS A 25 -10.67 7.26 -14.70
CA LYS A 25 -10.97 6.35 -13.57
C LYS A 25 -9.79 5.43 -13.22
N PHE A 26 -9.09 4.92 -14.23
CA PHE A 26 -7.92 4.07 -14.05
C PHE A 26 -6.78 4.76 -13.29
N TYR A 27 -6.38 5.97 -13.70
CA TYR A 27 -5.31 6.70 -13.03
C TYR A 27 -5.75 7.17 -11.65
N ALA A 28 -7.00 7.63 -11.50
CA ALA A 28 -7.54 8.01 -10.19
C ALA A 28 -7.44 6.87 -9.18
N ARG A 29 -7.77 5.64 -9.58
CA ARG A 29 -7.62 4.43 -8.75
C ARG A 29 -6.17 4.16 -8.34
N LYS A 30 -5.24 4.16 -9.30
CA LYS A 30 -3.83 3.84 -9.01
C LYS A 30 -3.12 4.95 -8.23
N LEU A 31 -3.49 6.21 -8.46
CA LEU A 31 -3.05 7.35 -7.65
C LEU A 31 -3.59 7.26 -6.23
N ALA A 32 -4.89 6.95 -6.05
CA ALA A 32 -5.47 6.76 -4.72
C ALA A 32 -4.73 5.64 -3.96
N HIS A 33 -4.44 4.51 -4.63
CA HIS A 33 -3.67 3.41 -4.04
C HIS A 33 -2.28 3.88 -3.55
N MET A 34 -1.50 4.55 -4.40
CA MET A 34 -0.15 5.01 -4.04
C MET A 34 -0.15 6.10 -2.96
N LEU A 35 -1.02 7.10 -3.08
CA LEU A 35 -1.07 8.23 -2.16
C LEU A 35 -1.58 7.78 -0.78
N CYS A 36 -2.58 6.91 -0.72
CA CYS A 36 -3.01 6.31 0.54
C CYS A 36 -1.88 5.49 1.16
N GLY A 37 -1.18 4.66 0.37
CA GLY A 37 -0.03 3.89 0.85
C GLY A 37 1.07 4.79 1.44
N LEU A 38 1.42 5.88 0.76
CA LEU A 38 2.40 6.85 1.25
C LEU A 38 1.96 7.48 2.58
N ILE A 39 0.68 7.86 2.71
CA ILE A 39 0.17 8.47 3.93
C ILE A 39 0.09 7.45 5.08
N ILE A 40 -0.24 6.19 4.78
CA ILE A 40 -0.20 5.08 5.76
C ILE A 40 1.22 4.90 6.30
N LEU A 41 2.24 4.99 5.46
CA LEU A 41 3.65 4.96 5.91
C LEU A 41 3.99 6.16 6.80
N GLN A 42 3.46 7.36 6.51
CA GLN A 42 3.64 8.53 7.37
C GLN A 42 2.90 8.37 8.71
N PHE A 43 1.73 7.73 8.73
CA PHE A 43 1.05 7.33 9.96
C PHE A 43 1.89 6.35 10.77
N ASP A 44 2.48 5.33 10.14
CA ASP A 44 3.37 4.37 10.79
C ASP A 44 4.57 5.07 11.44
N VAL A 45 5.24 5.96 10.71
CA VAL A 45 6.35 6.76 11.26
C VAL A 45 5.88 7.66 12.41
N SER A 46 4.69 8.27 12.33
CA SER A 46 4.16 9.11 13.40
C SER A 46 3.81 8.32 14.67
N ILE A 47 3.36 7.07 14.55
CA ILE A 47 2.96 6.22 15.67
C ILE A 47 4.18 5.51 16.28
N ASN A 48 4.98 4.88 15.42
CA ASN A 48 6.08 4.00 15.83
C ASN A 48 7.45 4.72 15.89
N GLY A 49 7.63 5.82 15.13
CA GLY A 49 8.86 6.63 15.18
C GLY A 49 9.07 7.30 16.55
N ASN A 50 7.99 7.69 17.23
CA ASN A 50 8.06 8.16 18.62
C ASN A 50 8.49 7.06 19.60
N SER A 51 8.23 5.79 19.29
CA SER A 51 8.61 4.65 20.15
C SER A 51 10.02 4.13 19.90
N ARG A 52 10.59 4.33 18.70
CA ARG A 52 11.94 3.84 18.34
C ARG A 52 13.07 4.86 18.58
N GLY A 53 12.75 6.15 18.73
CA GLY A 53 13.73 7.22 18.97
C GLY A 53 13.92 7.65 20.43
N ILE A 54 13.03 7.27 21.36
CA ILE A 54 13.00 7.83 22.73
C ILE A 54 12.77 6.71 23.74
N ALA A 55 13.85 5.99 24.04
CA ALA A 55 13.97 5.18 25.25
C ALA A 55 14.34 6.03 26.49
N SER A 56 14.24 7.37 26.44
CA SER A 56 14.57 8.22 27.58
C SER A 56 13.68 9.45 27.67
N HIS A 57 12.91 9.52 28.75
CA HIS A 57 12.30 10.72 29.32
C HIS A 57 11.18 11.41 28.53
N ILE A 58 9.94 11.00 28.81
CA ILE A 58 8.81 11.82 29.32
C ILE A 58 7.53 10.98 29.10
N LYS A 59 7.17 10.22 30.13
CA LYS A 59 5.86 9.57 30.28
C LYS A 59 4.91 10.63 30.83
N GLY A 60 4.00 11.15 30.02
CA GLY A 60 3.02 12.15 30.45
C GLY A 60 1.83 12.27 29.51
N ASP A 61 2.04 12.72 28.27
CA ASP A 61 0.92 13.15 27.40
C ASP A 61 0.75 12.35 26.08
N ASN A 62 1.71 11.49 25.71
CA ASN A 62 1.73 10.85 24.38
C ASN A 62 0.83 9.60 24.24
N THR A 63 0.26 9.08 25.33
CA THR A 63 -0.54 7.86 25.33
C THR A 63 -1.90 8.05 24.65
N ALA A 64 -2.51 9.24 24.78
CA ALA A 64 -3.78 9.55 24.14
C ALA A 64 -3.64 9.75 22.61
N GLN A 65 -2.52 10.33 22.17
CA GLN A 65 -2.26 10.59 20.76
C GLN A 65 -2.08 9.28 19.97
N ASN A 66 -1.36 8.29 20.52
CA ASN A 66 -1.17 6.99 19.86
C ASN A 66 -2.49 6.22 19.67
N ASN A 67 -3.40 6.26 20.65
CA ASN A 67 -4.71 5.61 20.52
C ASN A 67 -5.53 6.26 19.39
N ASN A 68 -5.55 7.59 19.29
CA ASN A 68 -6.35 8.29 18.27
C ASN A 68 -5.85 8.00 16.84
N CYS A 69 -4.53 7.91 16.63
CA CYS A 69 -3.95 7.57 15.32
C CYS A 69 -4.37 6.18 14.84
N VAL A 70 -4.36 5.19 15.75
CA VAL A 70 -4.83 3.81 15.48
C VAL A 70 -6.29 3.83 15.03
N PHE A 71 -7.15 4.56 15.74
CA PHE A 71 -8.57 4.67 15.40
C PHE A 71 -8.76 5.28 14.01
N PHE A 72 -7.98 6.27 13.61
CA PHE A 72 -8.09 6.87 12.27
C PHE A 72 -7.77 5.90 11.14
N ILE A 73 -6.75 5.05 11.29
CA ILE A 73 -6.41 4.05 10.27
C ILE A 73 -7.55 3.05 10.10
N TYR A 74 -8.08 2.52 11.19
CA TYR A 74 -9.24 1.60 11.14
C TYR A 74 -10.49 2.28 10.59
N LEU A 75 -10.72 3.55 10.94
CA LEU A 75 -11.83 4.32 10.41
C LEU A 75 -11.71 4.49 8.89
N ILE A 76 -10.54 4.86 8.36
CA ILE A 76 -10.28 4.95 6.92
C ILE A 76 -10.52 3.59 6.24
N ALA A 77 -10.00 2.49 6.81
CA ALA A 77 -10.13 1.17 6.23
C ALA A 77 -11.61 0.70 6.19
N ILE A 78 -12.32 0.81 7.31
CA ILE A 78 -13.73 0.41 7.43
C ILE A 78 -14.61 1.25 6.51
N THR A 79 -14.46 2.57 6.53
CA THR A 79 -15.25 3.47 5.66
C THR A 79 -14.99 3.21 4.18
N SER A 80 -13.73 2.94 3.80
CA SER A 80 -13.39 2.59 2.42
C SER A 80 -14.01 1.27 1.98
N ILE A 81 -14.00 0.25 2.84
CA ILE A 81 -14.64 -1.05 2.59
C ILE A 81 -16.15 -0.89 2.49
N LEU A 82 -16.79 -0.20 3.44
CA LEU A 82 -18.24 0.04 3.44
C LEU A 82 -18.68 0.79 2.17
N ARG A 83 -17.91 1.78 1.73
CA ARG A 83 -18.19 2.48 0.47
C ARG A 83 -18.22 1.53 -0.73
N CYS A 84 -17.35 0.54 -0.80
CA CYS A 84 -17.39 -0.46 -1.88
C CYS A 84 -18.71 -1.28 -1.95
N PHE A 85 -19.50 -1.30 -0.88
CA PHE A 85 -20.81 -1.98 -0.83
C PHE A 85 -21.99 -1.02 -1.01
N PHE A 86 -21.99 0.17 -0.40
CA PHE A 86 -23.15 1.06 -0.45
C PHE A 86 -23.06 2.12 -1.56
N TYR A 87 -21.90 2.75 -1.70
CA TYR A 87 -21.68 3.87 -2.63
C TYR A 87 -20.26 3.80 -3.19
N PRO A 88 -20.04 2.98 -4.24
CA PRO A 88 -18.70 2.71 -4.72
C PRO A 88 -18.07 4.01 -5.24
N PHE A 89 -16.76 4.15 -4.99
CA PHE A 89 -15.97 5.24 -5.56
C PHE A 89 -16.13 5.27 -7.08
N ARG A 90 -16.08 6.46 -7.70
CA ARG A 90 -16.12 6.65 -9.15
C ARG A 90 -15.11 5.78 -9.89
N PHE A 91 -13.96 5.56 -9.27
CA PHE A 91 -12.85 4.77 -9.79
C PHE A 91 -12.84 3.30 -9.31
N GLY A 92 -13.78 2.92 -8.45
CA GLY A 92 -14.00 1.55 -7.98
C GLY A 92 -15.23 0.92 -8.64
N THR A 93 -15.44 -0.37 -8.36
CA THR A 93 -16.66 -1.09 -8.73
C THR A 93 -17.39 -1.61 -7.50
N TYR A 94 -18.64 -2.04 -7.65
CA TYR A 94 -19.36 -2.73 -6.58
C TYR A 94 -18.59 -3.99 -6.17
N ARG A 95 -18.33 -4.16 -4.87
CA ARG A 95 -17.52 -5.25 -4.30
C ARG A 95 -16.11 -5.32 -4.91
N ASP A 96 -15.46 -4.17 -5.10
CA ASP A 96 -14.11 -4.09 -5.64
C ASP A 96 -13.10 -4.86 -4.76
N LYS A 97 -12.75 -6.07 -5.22
CA LYS A 97 -11.84 -6.96 -4.49
C LYS A 97 -10.50 -6.30 -4.20
N GLY A 98 -9.98 -5.48 -5.12
CA GLY A 98 -8.67 -4.85 -4.95
C GLY A 98 -8.66 -3.84 -3.79
N ILE A 99 -9.68 -2.97 -3.71
CA ILE A 99 -9.80 -1.98 -2.63
C ILE A 99 -10.07 -2.68 -1.29
N ILE A 100 -10.93 -3.71 -1.28
CA ILE A 100 -11.24 -4.47 -0.06
C ILE A 100 -10.00 -5.19 0.46
N ILE A 101 -9.30 -5.95 -0.40
CA ILE A 101 -8.10 -6.71 -0.03
C ILE A 101 -7.01 -5.78 0.46
N TYR A 102 -6.78 -4.66 -0.23
CA TYR A 102 -5.80 -3.66 0.18
C TYR A 102 -6.04 -3.18 1.62
N ASN A 103 -7.26 -2.73 1.92
CA ASN A 103 -7.59 -2.23 3.26
C ASN A 103 -7.57 -3.33 4.32
N MET A 104 -7.93 -4.57 3.96
CA MET A 104 -7.84 -5.73 4.85
C MET A 104 -6.38 -6.06 5.20
N VAL A 105 -5.49 -6.09 4.20
CA VAL A 105 -4.05 -6.35 4.40
C VAL A 105 -3.43 -5.29 5.31
N VAL A 106 -3.66 -4.00 5.01
CA VAL A 106 -3.14 -2.90 5.84
C VAL A 106 -3.65 -3.01 7.28
N SER A 107 -4.96 -3.25 7.45
CA SER A 107 -5.57 -3.42 8.78
C SER A 107 -5.00 -4.62 9.55
N LEU A 108 -4.70 -5.71 8.84
CA LEU A 108 -4.14 -6.94 9.41
C LEU A 108 -2.70 -6.73 9.90
N PHE A 109 -1.85 -6.09 9.08
CA PHE A 109 -0.48 -5.73 9.48
C PHE A 109 -0.50 -4.83 10.71
N PHE A 110 -1.40 -3.84 10.70
CA PHE A 110 -1.56 -2.95 11.83
C PHE A 110 -2.04 -3.68 13.09
N PHE A 111 -3.00 -4.61 12.95
CA PHE A 111 -3.52 -5.44 14.05
C PHE A 111 -2.43 -6.30 14.70
N PHE A 112 -1.59 -6.94 13.90
CA PHE A 112 -0.45 -7.72 14.37
C PHE A 112 0.77 -6.87 14.76
N LYS A 113 0.66 -5.54 14.70
CA LYS A 113 1.76 -4.60 14.99
C LYS A 113 3.01 -4.86 14.15
N LEU A 114 2.81 -5.33 12.92
CA LEU A 114 3.87 -5.56 11.96
C LEU A 114 4.30 -4.23 11.33
N PRO A 115 5.59 -4.04 11.02
CA PRO A 115 6.07 -2.84 10.34
C PRO A 115 5.39 -2.64 8.98
N LEU A 116 4.73 -1.49 8.80
CA LEU A 116 4.01 -1.20 7.56
C LEU A 116 4.94 -0.82 6.39
N TYR A 117 6.16 -0.35 6.68
CA TYR A 117 7.17 -0.10 5.64
C TYR A 117 7.51 -1.34 4.83
N VAL A 118 7.24 -2.53 5.35
CA VAL A 118 7.46 -3.79 4.65
C VAL A 118 6.45 -3.99 3.50
N LEU A 119 5.31 -3.27 3.52
CA LEU A 119 4.31 -3.26 2.45
C LEU A 119 4.61 -2.26 1.33
N THR A 120 5.71 -1.51 1.39
CA THR A 120 6.08 -0.51 0.36
C THR A 120 6.04 -1.06 -1.07
N PRO A 121 6.48 -2.30 -1.39
CA PRO A 121 6.40 -2.78 -2.77
C PRO A 121 4.96 -2.90 -3.25
N ILE A 122 4.01 -3.21 -2.37
CA ILE A 122 2.60 -3.35 -2.74
C ILE A 122 1.98 -1.97 -3.03
N PHE A 123 2.37 -0.97 -2.24
CA PHE A 123 1.87 0.39 -2.40
C PHE A 123 2.33 1.06 -3.68
N PHE A 124 3.52 0.70 -4.19
CA PHE A 124 4.13 1.38 -5.33
C PHE A 124 4.33 0.49 -6.56
N ALA A 125 4.78 -0.75 -6.41
CA ALA A 125 5.13 -1.61 -7.54
C ALA A 125 3.89 -2.06 -8.34
N ASP A 126 2.80 -2.50 -7.70
CA ASP A 126 1.53 -2.82 -8.39
C ASP A 126 0.99 -1.61 -9.21
N PRO A 127 0.77 -0.44 -8.61
CA PRO A 127 0.23 0.69 -9.36
C PRO A 127 1.17 1.16 -10.47
N MET A 128 2.50 1.15 -10.25
CA MET A 128 3.47 1.48 -11.29
C MET A 128 3.46 0.46 -12.44
N ALA A 129 3.42 -0.84 -12.14
CA ALA A 129 3.33 -1.88 -13.15
C ALA A 129 2.10 -1.70 -14.04
N ALA A 130 0.96 -1.39 -13.43
CA ALA A 130 -0.28 -1.14 -14.16
C ALA A 130 -0.23 0.16 -15.00
N ILE A 131 0.33 1.25 -14.46
CA ILE A 131 0.44 2.55 -15.16
C ILE A 131 1.37 2.41 -16.37
N VAL A 132 2.58 1.87 -16.16
CA VAL A 132 3.56 1.67 -17.23
C VAL A 132 3.02 0.68 -18.26
N GLY A 133 2.43 -0.43 -17.81
CA GLY A 133 1.91 -1.44 -18.71
C GLY A 133 0.76 -0.93 -19.59
N ARG A 134 -0.04 0.01 -19.10
CA ARG A 134 -1.09 0.68 -19.89
C ARG A 134 -0.51 1.66 -20.92
N ASN A 135 0.56 2.37 -20.58
CA ASN A 135 1.20 3.33 -21.48
C ASN A 135 2.06 2.63 -22.56
N PHE A 136 2.56 1.42 -22.28
CA PHE A 136 3.38 0.63 -23.21
C PHE A 136 2.76 -0.75 -23.48
N PRO A 137 1.68 -0.84 -24.30
CA PRO A 137 0.90 -2.06 -24.51
C PRO A 137 1.54 -3.09 -25.46
N THR A 138 2.62 -2.73 -26.17
CA THR A 138 3.11 -3.47 -27.35
C THR A 138 3.58 -4.90 -27.07
N HIS A 139 4.12 -5.17 -25.89
CA HIS A 139 4.70 -6.48 -25.55
C HIS A 139 3.93 -7.11 -24.39
N THR A 140 2.79 -7.74 -24.67
CA THR A 140 2.01 -8.50 -23.67
C THR A 140 2.65 -9.87 -23.43
N ILE A 141 2.87 -10.21 -22.16
CA ILE A 141 3.44 -11.51 -21.77
C ILE A 141 2.34 -12.47 -21.32
N TYR A 142 1.48 -12.00 -20.40
CA TYR A 142 0.46 -12.84 -19.77
C TYR A 142 -0.85 -12.07 -19.65
N LYS A 143 -1.90 -12.57 -20.32
CA LYS A 143 -3.21 -11.90 -20.42
C LYS A 143 -3.06 -10.44 -20.89
N LYS A 144 -3.28 -9.47 -20.01
CA LYS A 144 -3.15 -8.02 -20.27
C LYS A 144 -1.91 -7.40 -19.62
N LYS A 145 -1.05 -8.20 -18.98
CA LYS A 145 0.19 -7.73 -18.34
C LYS A 145 1.29 -7.66 -19.41
N THR A 146 2.05 -6.57 -19.41
CA THR A 146 3.08 -6.29 -20.43
C THR A 146 4.47 -6.39 -19.84
N LEU A 147 5.45 -6.68 -20.70
CA LEU A 147 6.87 -6.72 -20.35
C LEU A 147 7.32 -5.43 -19.67
N HIS A 148 6.91 -4.27 -20.19
CA HIS A 148 7.24 -2.97 -19.60
C HIS A 148 6.61 -2.79 -18.22
N GLY A 149 5.36 -3.24 -18.02
CA GLY A 149 4.71 -3.22 -16.71
C GLY A 149 5.42 -4.13 -15.70
N THR A 150 5.76 -5.35 -16.11
CA THR A 150 6.50 -6.33 -15.30
C THR A 150 7.90 -5.82 -14.95
N LEU A 151 8.61 -5.20 -15.90
CA LEU A 151 9.90 -4.57 -15.65
C LEU A 151 9.78 -3.39 -14.67
N ALA A 152 8.75 -2.56 -14.80
CA ALA A 152 8.47 -1.50 -13.83
C ALA A 152 8.17 -2.07 -12.44
N CYS A 153 7.39 -3.15 -12.33
CA CYS A 153 7.15 -3.85 -11.07
C CYS A 153 8.47 -4.28 -10.42
N PHE A 154 9.36 -4.90 -11.19
CA PHE A 154 10.66 -5.37 -10.73
C PHE A 154 11.55 -4.22 -10.23
N LEU A 155 11.72 -3.16 -11.02
CA LEU A 155 12.56 -2.01 -10.65
C LEU A 155 12.00 -1.26 -9.43
N VAL A 156 10.69 -1.04 -9.38
CA VAL A 156 10.07 -0.36 -8.23
C VAL A 156 10.13 -1.23 -6.98
N SER A 157 10.03 -2.57 -7.11
CA SER A 157 10.20 -3.50 -6.00
C SER A 157 11.63 -3.46 -5.46
N LEU A 158 12.66 -3.47 -6.33
CA LEU A 158 14.07 -3.35 -5.93
C LEU A 158 14.31 -2.10 -5.06
N ILE A 159 13.73 -0.96 -5.44
CA ILE A 159 13.86 0.29 -4.70
C ILE A 159 13.02 0.26 -3.42
N SER A 160 11.82 -0.31 -3.47
CA SER A 160 10.87 -0.35 -2.34
C SER A 160 11.36 -1.25 -1.20
N LEU A 161 12.20 -2.24 -1.49
CA LEU A 161 12.83 -3.15 -0.52
C LEU A 161 14.06 -2.55 0.17
N PHE A 162 14.09 -1.23 0.40
CA PHE A 162 15.23 -0.50 0.99
C PHE A 162 15.63 -0.99 2.39
N TYR A 163 14.75 -1.69 3.10
CA TYR A 163 14.98 -2.21 4.45
C TYR A 163 15.72 -3.56 4.47
N VAL A 164 15.90 -4.20 3.31
CA VAL A 164 16.59 -5.49 3.21
C VAL A 164 18.08 -5.24 3.00
N GLY A 165 18.93 -5.65 3.94
CA GLY A 165 20.37 -5.40 3.87
C GLY A 165 21.14 -6.25 2.84
N ASN A 166 20.62 -7.43 2.46
CA ASN A 166 21.30 -8.35 1.55
C ASN A 166 20.81 -8.19 0.10
N TYR A 167 21.70 -7.76 -0.80
CA TYR A 167 21.38 -7.56 -2.22
C TYR A 167 20.80 -8.80 -2.92
N LEU A 168 21.26 -10.02 -2.57
CA LEU A 168 20.70 -11.25 -3.15
C LEU A 168 19.26 -11.47 -2.69
N HIS A 169 18.95 -11.16 -1.42
CA HIS A 169 17.59 -11.26 -0.91
C HIS A 169 16.67 -10.23 -1.57
N ILE A 170 17.15 -8.99 -1.78
CA ILE A 170 16.40 -7.96 -2.53
C ILE A 170 16.07 -8.48 -3.93
N LEU A 171 17.05 -9.05 -4.63
CA LEU A 171 16.87 -9.55 -5.98
C LEU A 171 15.86 -10.70 -6.01
N ILE A 172 16.01 -11.70 -5.15
CA ILE A 172 15.10 -12.85 -5.05
C ILE A 172 13.68 -12.37 -4.74
N LEU A 173 13.52 -11.50 -3.73
CA LEU A 173 12.22 -10.95 -3.37
C LEU A 173 11.59 -10.14 -4.50
N SER A 174 12.38 -9.29 -5.18
CA SER A 174 11.88 -8.48 -6.29
C SER A 174 11.41 -9.35 -7.46
N VAL A 175 12.14 -10.44 -7.76
CA VAL A 175 11.72 -11.43 -8.76
C VAL A 175 10.44 -12.13 -8.30
N SER A 176 10.37 -12.60 -7.05
CA SER A 176 9.17 -13.26 -6.51
C SER A 176 7.94 -12.34 -6.54
N LEU A 177 8.09 -11.08 -6.12
CA LEU A 177 7.03 -10.08 -6.17
C LEU A 177 6.53 -9.85 -7.59
N CYS A 178 7.46 -9.69 -8.53
CA CYS A 178 7.17 -9.49 -9.93
C CYS A 178 6.42 -10.69 -10.55
N LEU A 179 6.84 -11.92 -10.25
CA LEU A 179 6.15 -13.13 -10.71
C LEU A 179 4.75 -13.24 -10.12
N LEU A 180 4.57 -12.94 -8.83
CA LEU A 180 3.27 -13.01 -8.17
C LEU A 180 2.34 -11.88 -8.62
N GLU A 181 2.85 -10.71 -8.99
CA GLU A 181 2.09 -9.66 -9.67
C GLU A 181 1.61 -10.11 -11.05
N LEU A 182 2.50 -10.73 -11.82
CA LEU A 182 2.24 -11.18 -13.18
C LEU A 182 1.15 -12.26 -13.21
N PHE A 183 1.23 -13.25 -12.31
CA PHE A 183 0.30 -14.38 -12.25
C PHE A 183 -0.89 -14.17 -11.31
N GLY A 184 -0.83 -13.20 -10.39
CA GLY A 184 -1.80 -13.05 -9.31
C GLY A 184 -3.19 -12.57 -9.71
N GLY A 185 -3.34 -12.06 -10.94
CA GLY A 185 -4.64 -11.73 -11.51
C GLY A 185 -5.36 -10.63 -10.72
N THR A 186 -6.48 -10.95 -10.09
CA THR A 186 -7.29 -9.99 -9.29
C THR A 186 -6.93 -9.97 -7.80
N LEU A 187 -6.07 -10.91 -7.39
CA LEU A 187 -5.58 -11.07 -6.01
C LEU A 187 -4.08 -10.76 -5.94
N ASP A 188 -3.54 -10.06 -6.94
CA ASP A 188 -2.12 -9.70 -7.05
C ASP A 188 -1.63 -8.98 -5.78
N ASN A 189 -2.38 -8.00 -5.28
CA ASN A 189 -2.04 -7.31 -4.03
C ASN A 189 -1.89 -8.27 -2.82
N LEU A 190 -2.75 -9.28 -2.72
CA LEU A 190 -2.65 -10.28 -1.64
C LEU A 190 -1.45 -11.20 -1.87
N LEU A 191 -1.25 -11.64 -3.11
CA LEU A 191 -0.22 -12.61 -3.44
C LEU A 191 1.18 -12.03 -3.26
N MET A 192 1.37 -10.77 -3.61
CA MET A 192 2.62 -10.05 -3.35
C MET A 192 2.97 -9.95 -1.86
N CYS A 193 2.01 -10.10 -0.94
CA CYS A 193 2.30 -10.15 0.49
C CYS A 193 3.05 -11.42 0.91
N PHE A 194 2.82 -12.57 0.27
CA PHE A 194 3.40 -13.85 0.69
C PHE A 194 4.93 -13.87 0.77
N PRO A 195 5.69 -13.50 -0.28
CA PRO A 195 7.16 -13.55 -0.22
C PRO A 195 7.69 -12.60 0.86
N ILE A 196 7.00 -11.48 1.07
CA ILE A 196 7.34 -10.50 2.10
C ILE A 196 7.11 -11.09 3.50
N PHE A 197 5.95 -11.70 3.75
CA PHE A 197 5.65 -12.35 5.01
C PHE A 197 6.61 -13.48 5.34
N ILE A 198 6.91 -14.34 4.36
CA ILE A 198 7.89 -15.42 4.51
C ILE A 198 9.24 -14.82 4.92
N TYR A 199 9.68 -13.79 4.20
CA TYR A 199 10.94 -13.12 4.51
C TYR A 199 10.97 -12.55 5.93
N MET A 200 9.91 -11.86 6.36
CA MET A 200 9.79 -11.33 7.72
C MET A 200 9.92 -12.43 8.78
N MET A 201 9.30 -13.59 8.54
CA MET A 201 9.27 -14.70 9.50
C MET A 201 10.65 -15.34 9.69
N PHE A 202 11.49 -15.38 8.64
CA PHE A 202 12.81 -16.01 8.68
C PHE A 202 13.96 -15.04 8.97
N PHE A 203 13.84 -13.78 8.58
CA PHE A 203 14.98 -12.83 8.58
C PHE A 203 14.79 -11.62 9.50
N ASN A 204 13.78 -11.61 10.38
CA ASN A 204 13.51 -10.57 11.39
C ASN A 204 13.81 -9.14 10.90
N VAL A 205 12.83 -8.59 10.18
CA VAL A 205 12.86 -7.25 9.56
C VAL A 205 12.28 -6.18 10.47
#